data_AF-A0A8T5RJ41-F1
#
_entry.id   AF-A0A8T5RJ41-F1
#
_cell.length_a   1.000
_cell.length_b   1.000
_cell.length_c   1.000
_cell.angle_alpha   90.00
_cell.angle_beta   90.00
_cell.angle_gamma   90.00
#
_symmetry.space_group_name_H-M   'P 1'
#
loop_
_entity.id
_entity.type
_entity.pdbx_description
1 polymer ?
#
loop_
_entity_poly.entity_id
_entity_poly.type
_entity_poly.pdbx_seq_one_letter_code
_entity_poly.pdbx_strand_id
1 'polypeptide(L)'
;TTVPSGKTISNPIPEDDAIDVFAYPSLTLSVDIYDPNKEFTRVVFYDASDDTKIGMATIIISPVVFKTHSVEWSGLSSERTYQWYVIVYAEDYQIKSEIMTFTTANVY
;
A
#
# COMPACT_ATOMS: atom_id res chain seq x y z
N THR A 1 21.69 -6.43 4.49
CA THR A 1 20.77 -7.57 4.36
C THR A 1 20.22 -7.55 2.96
N THR A 2 20.57 -8.53 2.12
CA THR A 2 20.08 -8.62 0.73
C THR A 2 18.61 -9.01 0.78
N VAL A 3 17.72 -8.20 0.19
CA VAL A 3 16.32 -8.58 -0.05
C VAL A 3 16.32 -9.97 -0.72
N PRO A 4 15.71 -11.01 -0.12
CA PRO A 4 15.71 -12.33 -0.73
C PRO A 4 15.03 -12.27 -2.09
N SER A 5 15.68 -12.84 -3.10
CA SER A 5 15.21 -12.85 -4.49
C SER A 5 13.78 -13.41 -4.61
N GLY A 6 12.92 -12.70 -5.33
CA GLY A 6 11.59 -13.19 -5.70
C GLY A 6 10.43 -12.70 -4.83
N LYS A 7 10.65 -11.74 -3.91
CA LYS A 7 9.58 -11.05 -3.18
C LYS A 7 9.09 -9.82 -3.95
N THR A 8 7.78 -9.61 -4.03
CA THR A 8 7.22 -8.48 -4.79
C THR A 8 6.04 -7.81 -4.08
N ILE A 9 5.88 -6.52 -4.35
CA ILE A 9 4.67 -5.73 -4.08
C ILE A 9 4.11 -5.37 -5.45
N SER A 10 2.85 -5.67 -5.70
CA SER A 10 2.23 -5.51 -7.03
C SER A 10 0.77 -5.14 -6.94
N ASN A 11 0.16 -4.82 -8.09
CA ASN A 11 -1.27 -4.56 -8.22
C ASN A 11 -1.78 -3.50 -7.21
N PRO A 12 -1.17 -2.30 -7.17
CA PRO A 12 -1.66 -1.23 -6.31
C PRO A 12 -3.08 -0.83 -6.74
N ILE A 13 -3.96 -0.64 -5.76
CA ILE A 13 -5.28 -0.05 -5.95
C ILE A 13 -5.39 1.16 -5.01
N PRO A 14 -5.69 2.36 -5.52
CA PRO A 14 -5.76 2.72 -6.94
C PRO A 14 -4.47 2.38 -7.70
N GLU A 15 -4.63 2.12 -9.00
CA GLU A 15 -3.48 1.95 -9.90
C GLU A 15 -2.60 3.21 -9.86
N ASP A 16 -1.31 3.04 -10.12
CA ASP A 16 -0.40 4.17 -10.19
C ASP A 16 -0.83 5.14 -11.31
N ASP A 17 -0.72 6.44 -11.03
CA ASP A 17 -1.20 7.54 -11.86
C ASP A 17 -2.72 7.52 -12.18
N ALA A 18 -3.53 6.79 -11.39
CA ALA A 18 -4.98 6.78 -11.59
C ALA A 18 -5.58 8.19 -11.45
N ILE A 19 -6.48 8.55 -12.36
CA ILE A 19 -7.24 9.80 -12.35
C ILE A 19 -8.72 9.52 -12.13
N ASP A 20 -9.48 10.56 -11.76
CA ASP A 20 -10.92 10.47 -11.51
C ASP A 20 -11.32 9.37 -10.53
N VAL A 21 -10.49 9.17 -9.49
CA VAL A 21 -10.75 8.17 -8.45
C VAL A 21 -11.82 8.67 -7.49
N PHE A 22 -12.95 7.97 -7.40
CA PHE A 22 -14.01 8.33 -6.47
C PHE A 22 -13.59 8.01 -5.02
N ALA A 23 -13.18 9.05 -4.29
CA ALA A 23 -12.54 8.95 -2.99
C ALA A 23 -13.02 10.11 -2.08
N TYR A 24 -14.24 9.99 -1.56
CA TYR A 24 -14.78 10.96 -0.62
C TYR A 24 -15.79 10.31 0.35
N PRO A 25 -15.60 10.44 1.69
CA PRO A 25 -14.47 11.07 2.39
C PRO A 25 -13.27 10.12 2.59
N SER A 26 -13.36 8.88 2.10
CA SER A 26 -12.35 7.86 2.25
C SER A 26 -12.21 6.98 1.00
N LEU A 27 -11.11 6.25 0.93
CA LEU A 27 -10.79 5.32 -0.14
C LEU A 27 -10.06 4.09 0.43
N THR A 28 -10.29 2.92 -0.15
CA THR A 28 -9.51 1.74 0.18
C THR A 28 -8.25 1.68 -0.68
N LEU A 29 -7.09 1.65 -0.04
CA LEU A 29 -5.82 1.32 -0.67
C LEU A 29 -5.60 -0.19 -0.58
N SER A 30 -5.03 -0.82 -1.60
CA SER A 30 -4.57 -2.21 -1.50
C SER A 30 -3.34 -2.50 -2.35
N VAL A 31 -2.58 -3.52 -1.95
CA VAL A 31 -1.51 -4.14 -2.75
C VAL A 31 -1.56 -5.65 -2.61
N ASP A 32 -1.08 -6.35 -3.63
CA ASP A 32 -0.76 -7.75 -3.57
C ASP A 32 0.69 -7.95 -3.16
N ILE A 33 0.91 -8.84 -2.20
CA ILE A 33 2.25 -9.19 -1.70
C ILE A 33 2.52 -10.64 -2.02
N TYR A 34 3.65 -10.88 -2.70
CA TYR A 34 4.19 -12.21 -2.93
C TYR A 34 5.42 -12.44 -2.05
N ASP A 35 5.33 -13.45 -1.19
CA ASP A 35 6.37 -13.90 -0.26
C ASP A 35 6.52 -15.42 -0.31
N PRO A 36 7.44 -15.95 -1.13
CA PRO A 36 7.65 -17.39 -1.23
C PRO A 36 8.18 -18.03 0.07
N ASN A 37 8.81 -17.24 0.94
CA ASN A 37 9.44 -17.72 2.17
C ASN A 37 8.55 -17.56 3.40
N LYS A 38 7.50 -16.73 3.32
CA LYS A 38 6.52 -16.48 4.38
C LYS A 38 7.17 -15.85 5.62
N GLU A 39 8.07 -14.91 5.38
CA GLU A 39 8.87 -14.19 6.38
C GLU A 39 8.25 -12.84 6.77
N PHE A 40 7.30 -12.33 5.99
CA PHE A 40 6.66 -11.04 6.29
C PHE A 40 5.74 -11.09 7.51
N THR A 41 5.89 -10.08 8.36
CA THR A 41 5.20 -9.95 9.65
C THR A 41 4.12 -8.86 9.64
N ARG A 42 4.27 -7.83 8.80
CA ARG A 42 3.28 -6.75 8.68
C ARG A 42 3.45 -5.92 7.41
N VAL A 43 2.36 -5.28 7.01
CA VAL A 43 2.28 -4.31 5.91
C VAL A 43 1.82 -2.98 6.46
N VAL A 44 2.55 -1.91 6.17
CA VAL A 44 2.21 -0.56 6.60
C VAL A 44 2.12 0.36 5.38
N PHE A 45 1.04 1.13 5.32
CA PHE A 45 0.76 2.09 4.27
C PHE A 45 1.04 3.49 4.80
N TYR A 46 1.68 4.32 3.98
CA TYR A 46 2.12 5.65 4.34
C TYR A 46 1.69 6.68 3.31
N ASP A 47 1.37 7.88 3.79
CA ASP A 47 1.27 9.09 2.98
C ASP A 47 2.69 9.50 2.59
N ALA A 48 2.96 9.61 1.30
CA ALA A 48 4.29 9.92 0.80
C ALA A 48 4.64 11.42 0.92
N SER A 49 3.67 12.28 1.21
CA SER A 49 3.89 13.72 1.34
C SER A 49 4.61 14.10 2.65
N ASP A 50 4.41 13.32 3.71
CA ASP A 50 4.96 13.59 5.04
C ASP A 50 5.40 12.34 5.83
N ASP A 51 5.43 11.17 5.17
CA ASP A 51 5.76 9.87 5.76
C ASP A 51 4.85 9.48 6.94
N THR A 52 3.65 10.07 7.06
CA THR A 52 2.70 9.69 8.10
C THR A 52 2.04 8.36 7.78
N LYS A 53 1.78 7.57 8.82
CA LYS A 53 1.13 6.27 8.69
C LYS A 53 -0.36 6.46 8.41
N ILE A 54 -0.80 5.96 7.25
CA ILE A 54 -2.23 5.84 6.90
C ILE A 54 -2.86 4.68 7.69
N GLY A 55 -2.22 3.51 7.64
CA GLY A 55 -2.80 2.30 8.18
C GLY A 55 -1.82 1.13 8.22
N MET A 56 -2.24 0.03 8.82
CA MET A 56 -1.47 -1.21 8.87
C MET A 56 -2.39 -2.41 8.79
N ALA A 57 -2.02 -3.36 7.94
CA ALA A 57 -2.58 -4.70 7.96
C ALA A 57 -1.56 -5.61 8.67
N THR A 58 -1.88 -6.08 9.87
CA THR A 58 -1.06 -7.10 10.54
C THR A 58 -1.12 -8.37 9.70
N ILE A 59 0.05 -8.86 9.26
CA ILE A 59 0.14 -10.18 8.66
C ILE A 59 0.23 -11.14 9.86
N ILE A 60 -0.88 -11.74 10.25
CA ILE A 60 -0.80 -12.97 11.04
C ILE A 60 -0.06 -13.94 10.12
N ILE A 61 1.22 -14.21 10.43
CA ILE A 61 2.19 -15.09 9.75
C ILE A 61 1.44 -16.00 8.77
N SER A 62 1.32 -15.53 7.53
CA SER A 62 0.34 -16.13 6.64
C SER A 62 0.98 -17.37 6.00
N PRO A 63 0.34 -18.55 6.04
CA PRO A 63 0.90 -19.74 5.38
C PRO A 63 0.88 -19.63 3.85
N VAL A 64 0.39 -18.51 3.31
CA VAL A 64 0.21 -18.26 1.87
C VAL A 64 1.37 -17.47 1.32
N VAL A 65 1.75 -17.81 0.09
CA VAL A 65 2.82 -17.11 -0.64
C VAL A 65 2.32 -15.83 -1.31
N PHE A 66 1.01 -15.61 -1.39
CA PHE A 66 0.39 -14.48 -2.07
C PHE A 66 -0.83 -14.00 -1.29
N LYS A 67 -0.92 -12.70 -1.01
CA LYS A 67 -2.08 -12.12 -0.30
C LYS A 67 -2.26 -10.64 -0.62
N THR A 68 -3.53 -10.24 -0.80
CA THR A 68 -3.93 -8.84 -0.87
C THR A 68 -4.02 -8.23 0.53
N HIS A 69 -3.43 -7.07 0.72
CA HIS A 69 -3.51 -6.27 1.94
C HIS A 69 -4.13 -4.93 1.63
N SER A 70 -5.03 -4.46 2.51
CA SER A 70 -5.74 -3.20 2.31
C SER A 70 -5.88 -2.39 3.59
N VAL A 71 -6.03 -1.08 3.42
CA VAL A 71 -6.33 -0.10 4.48
C VAL A 71 -7.31 0.95 3.95
N GLU A 72 -8.08 1.55 4.84
CA GLU A 72 -8.89 2.72 4.50
C GLU A 72 -8.07 3.99 4.77
N TRP A 73 -8.00 4.89 3.79
CA TRP A 73 -7.44 6.23 3.93
C TRP A 73 -8.58 7.25 3.95
N SER A 74 -8.75 7.95 5.07
CA SER A 74 -9.79 8.95 5.27
C SER A 74 -9.25 10.38 5.19
N GLY A 75 -10.16 11.36 5.09
CA GLY A 75 -9.80 12.79 5.04
C GLY A 75 -9.40 13.25 3.63
N LEU A 76 -9.77 12.49 2.60
CA LEU A 76 -9.49 12.83 1.22
C LEU A 76 -10.45 13.94 0.74
N SER A 77 -9.91 14.89 -0.02
CA SER A 77 -10.66 15.96 -0.69
C SER A 77 -10.78 15.64 -2.17
N SER A 78 -11.84 16.13 -2.82
CA SER A 78 -12.02 16.06 -4.28
C SER A 78 -10.97 16.88 -5.02
N GLU A 79 -10.70 16.52 -6.27
CA GLU A 79 -9.79 17.22 -7.19
C GLU A 79 -8.36 17.41 -6.62
N ARG A 80 -7.86 16.41 -5.89
CA ARG A 80 -6.51 16.42 -5.31
C ARG A 80 -5.71 15.19 -5.70
N THR A 81 -4.43 15.39 -5.96
CA THR A 81 -3.47 14.30 -6.12
C THR A 81 -2.91 13.90 -4.77
N TYR A 82 -2.95 12.60 -4.50
CA TYR A 82 -2.38 11.95 -3.31
C TYR A 82 -1.26 11.03 -3.74
N GLN A 83 -0.29 10.84 -2.84
CA GLN A 83 0.85 9.96 -3.05
C GLN A 83 0.98 9.03 -1.85
N TRP A 84 1.22 7.76 -2.10
CA TRP A 84 1.32 6.76 -1.04
C TRP A 84 2.33 5.67 -1.40
N TYR A 85 2.84 5.00 -0.38
CA TYR A 85 3.70 3.84 -0.55
C TYR A 85 3.45 2.80 0.54
N VAL A 86 4.00 1.61 0.33
CA VAL A 86 3.92 0.48 1.25
C VAL A 86 5.30 0.09 1.74
N ILE A 87 5.42 -0.19 3.04
CA ILE A 87 6.55 -0.95 3.58
C ILE A 87 6.04 -2.29 4.10
N VAL A 88 6.67 -3.35 3.59
CA VAL A 88 6.47 -4.71 4.08
C VAL A 88 7.66 -5.06 4.97
N TYR A 89 7.38 -5.45 6.20
CA TYR A 89 8.39 -5.77 7.20
C TYR A 89 8.51 -7.29 7.37
N ALA A 90 9.74 -7.78 7.40
CA ALA A 90 10.13 -9.08 7.94
C ALA A 90 10.77 -8.89 9.33
N GLU A 91 11.30 -9.96 9.92
CA GLU A 91 12.01 -9.89 11.21
C GLU A 91 13.34 -9.12 11.09
N ASP A 92 14.06 -9.26 9.98
CA ASP A 92 15.45 -8.81 9.80
C ASP A 92 15.65 -7.83 8.63
N TYR A 93 14.62 -7.59 7.81
CA TYR A 93 14.66 -6.60 6.74
C TYR A 93 13.26 -6.03 6.43
N GLN A 94 13.24 -5.04 5.53
CA GLN A 94 12.02 -4.45 5.00
C GLN A 94 12.14 -4.26 3.48
N ILE A 95 11.01 -4.26 2.79
CA ILE A 95 10.89 -3.90 1.38
C ILE A 95 9.94 -2.70 1.28
N LYS A 96 10.37 -1.67 0.56
CA LYS A 96 9.55 -0.49 0.25
C LYS A 96 9.09 -0.58 -1.20
N SER A 97 7.83 -0.23 -1.48
CA SER A 97 7.33 -0.07 -2.84
C SER A 97 7.89 1.20 -3.50
N GLU A 98 7.63 1.37 -4.79
CA GLU A 98 7.66 2.69 -5.41
C GLU A 98 6.59 3.61 -4.77
N ILE A 99 6.65 4.90 -5.07
CA ILE A 99 5.59 5.85 -4.71
C ILE A 99 4.50 5.74 -5.77
N MET A 100 3.29 5.42 -5.35
CA MET A 100 2.11 5.43 -6.20
C MET A 100 1.37 6.76 -6.08
N THR A 101 0.77 7.22 -7.17
CA THR A 101 -0.05 8.44 -7.20
C THR A 101 -1.48 8.17 -7.64
N PHE A 102 -2.43 8.95 -7.14
CA PHE A 102 -3.78 9.00 -7.71
C PHE A 102 -4.40 10.38 -7.53
N THR A 103 -5.31 10.75 -8.43
CA THR A 103 -6.06 12.01 -8.37
C THR A 103 -7.54 11.74 -8.14
N THR A 104 -8.10 12.35 -7.10
CA THR A 104 -9.50 12.18 -6.73
C THR A 104 -10.43 12.87 -7.73
N ALA A 105 -11.54 12.21 -8.02
CA ALA A 105 -12.58 12.74 -8.88
C ALA A 105 -13.13 14.04 -8.32
N ASN A 106 -13.68 14.83 -9.23
CA ASN A 106 -14.55 15.93 -8.87
C ASN A 106 -15.88 15.38 -8.33
N VAL A 107 -16.27 15.82 -7.13
CA VAL A 107 -17.53 15.46 -6.48
C VAL A 107 -18.34 16.74 -6.25
N TYR A 108 -18.93 17.30 -7.31
CA TYR A 108 -19.88 18.41 -7.29
C TYR A 108 -21.31 17.94 -7.63
#